data_AF-A0A1H2AUZ1-F1
#
_entry.id   AF-A0A1H2AUZ1-F1
#
_cell.length_a   1.000
_cell.length_b   1.000
_cell.length_c   1.000
_cell.angle_alpha   90.00
_cell.angle_beta   90.00
_cell.angle_gamma   90.00
#
_symmetry.space_group_name_H-M   'P 1'
#
loop_
_entity.id
_entity.type
_entity.pdbx_description
1 polymer ?
#
loop_
_entity_poly.entity_id
_entity_poly.type
_entity_poly.pdbx_seq_one_letter_code
_entity_poly.pdbx_strand_id
1 'polypeptide(L)'
;MKLFKVLLLLIVSLTAGCSTPSKGEVLDYLSSDSNNRYLIHLFYEGSPGQLDDELNVFWNSNKEYLEIIQGIQLYDVDVESNQDKAEAIGIENFPCFIVMNDEKIVLKTTELSEVQAFFAQLIP
;
A
#
# COMPACT_ATOMS: atom_id res chain seq x y z
N MET A 1 25.41 45.39 4.71
CA MET A 1 24.48 44.79 5.70
C MET A 1 23.04 44.56 5.20
N LYS A 2 22.63 45.04 4.00
CA LYS A 2 21.26 44.81 3.47
C LYS A 2 21.11 43.59 2.54
N LEU A 3 22.18 43.15 1.88
CA LEU A 3 22.16 41.98 0.97
C LEU A 3 22.11 40.63 1.71
N PHE A 4 22.67 40.53 2.92
CA PHE A 4 22.63 39.29 3.72
C PHE A 4 21.23 38.91 4.20
N LYS A 5 20.32 39.89 4.36
CA LYS A 5 18.94 39.63 4.82
C LYS A 5 18.04 39.09 3.71
N VAL A 6 18.37 39.36 2.44
CA VAL A 6 17.62 38.85 1.29
C VAL A 6 18.04 37.41 0.96
N LEU A 7 19.32 37.08 1.14
CA LEU A 7 19.83 35.72 0.93
C LEU A 7 19.31 34.73 1.99
N LEU A 8 19.11 35.18 3.24
CA LEU A 8 18.57 34.34 4.32
C LEU A 8 17.09 33.94 4.09
N LEU A 9 16.33 34.75 3.34
CA LEU A 9 14.91 34.51 3.06
C LEU A 9 14.69 33.54 1.89
N LEU A 10 15.69 33.36 1.01
CA LEU A 10 15.62 32.42 -0.12
C LEU A 10 15.96 30.97 0.29
N ILE A 11 16.69 30.79 1.40
CA ILE A 11 17.11 29.47 1.89
C ILE A 11 15.95 28.76 2.62
N VAL A 12 15.00 29.51 3.21
CA VAL A 12 13.85 28.93 3.93
C VAL A 12 12.79 28.34 2.98
N SER A 13 12.78 28.75 1.71
CA SER A 13 11.84 28.24 0.70
C SER A 13 12.26 26.92 0.04
N LEU A 14 13.44 26.37 0.36
CA LEU A 14 13.93 25.10 -0.19
C LEU A 14 13.68 23.89 0.72
N THR A 15 13.04 24.09 1.88
CA THR A 15 12.65 23.00 2.79
C THR A 15 11.16 22.66 2.70
N ALA A 16 10.51 22.92 1.57
CA ALA A 16 9.29 22.17 1.21
C ALA A 16 9.71 20.73 0.90
N GLY A 17 10.23 20.03 1.91
CA GLY A 17 10.29 18.58 1.89
C GLY A 17 8.88 18.06 1.69
N CYS A 18 8.76 17.00 0.90
CA CYS A 18 7.51 16.28 0.70
C CYS A 18 6.77 16.17 2.03
N SER A 19 5.60 16.80 2.12
CA SER A 19 4.71 16.54 3.26
C SER A 19 4.33 15.07 3.22
N THR A 20 4.43 14.37 4.35
CA THR A 20 3.87 13.03 4.52
C THR A 20 2.42 13.02 4.01
N PRO A 21 2.04 12.07 3.13
CA PRO A 21 0.70 12.04 2.57
C PRO A 21 -0.33 11.85 3.69
N SER A 22 -1.49 12.49 3.55
CA SER A 22 -2.59 12.26 4.47
C SER A 22 -3.14 10.85 4.32
N LYS A 23 -3.75 10.31 5.39
CA LYS A 23 -4.43 9.01 5.35
C LYS A 23 -5.44 8.91 4.19
N GLY A 24 -6.17 10.00 3.90
CA GLY A 24 -7.15 10.04 2.81
C GLY A 24 -6.49 9.90 1.44
N GLU A 25 -5.41 10.63 1.18
CA GLU A 25 -4.66 10.54 -0.08
C GLU A 25 -4.07 9.13 -0.30
N VAL A 26 -3.60 8.49 0.78
CA VAL A 26 -3.10 7.11 0.69
C VAL A 26 -4.23 6.13 0.41
N LEU A 27 -5.38 6.25 1.06
CA LEU A 27 -6.52 5.36 0.80
C LEU A 27 -7.08 5.51 -0.62
N ASP A 28 -7.14 6.74 -1.13
CA ASP A 28 -7.51 7.03 -2.52
C ASP A 28 -6.53 6.37 -3.51
N TYR A 29 -5.23 6.53 -3.26
CA TYR A 29 -4.18 5.88 -4.07
C TYR A 29 -4.23 4.34 -4.04
N LEU A 30 -4.57 3.74 -2.88
CA LEU A 30 -4.64 2.29 -2.71
C LEU A 30 -6.00 1.70 -3.13
N SER A 31 -6.99 2.52 -3.48
CA SER A 31 -8.34 2.06 -3.81
C SER A 31 -8.36 1.02 -4.93
N SER A 32 -9.39 0.16 -4.94
CA SER A 32 -9.67 -0.67 -6.12
C SER A 32 -10.61 0.07 -7.08
N ASP A 33 -10.61 -0.31 -8.36
CA ASP A 33 -11.37 0.41 -9.41
C ASP A 33 -12.90 0.30 -9.23
N SER A 34 -13.38 -0.60 -8.37
CA SER A 34 -14.81 -0.81 -8.12
C SER A 34 -15.08 -1.59 -6.83
N ASN A 35 -16.30 -1.47 -6.31
CA ASN A 35 -16.79 -2.25 -5.17
C ASN A 35 -16.99 -3.75 -5.44
N ASN A 36 -16.83 -4.23 -6.67
CA ASN A 36 -16.96 -5.65 -7.02
C ASN A 36 -15.61 -6.37 -7.17
N ARG A 37 -14.50 -5.63 -7.08
CA ARG A 37 -13.15 -6.18 -7.22
C ARG A 37 -12.27 -5.72 -6.06
N TYR A 38 -11.24 -6.51 -5.80
CA TYR A 38 -10.36 -6.33 -4.67
C TYR A 38 -8.91 -6.12 -5.14
N LEU A 39 -8.22 -5.17 -4.56
CA LEU A 39 -6.79 -4.93 -4.82
C LEU A 39 -5.99 -5.37 -3.59
N ILE A 40 -5.02 -6.24 -3.78
CA ILE A 40 -4.14 -6.71 -2.70
C ILE A 40 -2.88 -5.85 -2.73
N HIS A 41 -2.53 -5.25 -1.60
CA HIS A 41 -1.29 -4.52 -1.40
C HIS A 41 -0.43 -5.25 -0.39
N LEU A 42 0.83 -5.50 -0.72
CA LEU A 42 1.81 -6.10 0.19
C LEU A 42 2.91 -5.09 0.49
N PHE A 43 2.95 -4.60 1.72
CA PHE A 43 4.04 -3.81 2.26
C PHE A 43 5.07 -4.74 2.90
N TYR A 44 6.36 -4.57 2.58
CA TYR A 44 7.43 -5.43 3.07
C TYR A 44 8.74 -4.65 3.29
N GLU A 45 9.58 -5.15 4.20
CA GLU A 45 10.95 -4.67 4.44
C GLU A 45 11.95 -5.60 3.72
N GLY A 46 12.96 -5.03 3.06
CA GLY A 46 14.01 -5.79 2.38
C GLY A 46 13.52 -6.58 1.16
N SER A 47 13.23 -7.87 1.33
CA SER A 47 12.76 -8.75 0.25
C SER A 47 11.42 -9.36 0.62
N PRO A 48 10.42 -9.38 -0.30
CA PRO A 48 9.14 -10.03 -0.04
C PRO A 48 9.27 -11.57 0.06
N GLY A 49 10.49 -12.11 -0.16
CA GLY A 49 10.75 -13.54 -0.10
C GLY A 49 9.93 -14.28 -1.16
N GLN A 50 9.24 -15.35 -0.73
CA GLN A 50 8.37 -16.15 -1.60
C GLN A 50 6.93 -15.61 -1.65
N LEU A 51 6.60 -14.55 -0.90
CA LEU A 51 5.21 -14.08 -0.76
C LEU A 51 4.62 -13.54 -2.07
N ASP A 52 5.43 -12.90 -2.91
CA ASP A 52 4.97 -12.45 -4.24
C ASP A 52 4.60 -13.65 -5.12
N ASP A 53 5.48 -14.64 -5.21
CA ASP A 53 5.23 -15.88 -5.95
C ASP A 53 4.00 -16.63 -5.40
N GLU A 54 3.85 -16.74 -4.08
CA GLU A 54 2.72 -17.40 -3.44
C GLU A 54 1.40 -16.65 -3.68
N LEU A 55 1.40 -15.32 -3.62
CA LEU A 55 0.23 -14.50 -3.98
C LEU A 55 -0.14 -14.69 -5.45
N ASN A 56 0.85 -14.71 -6.34
CA ASN A 56 0.63 -14.89 -7.77
C ASN A 56 0.08 -16.30 -8.07
N VAL A 57 0.62 -17.34 -7.43
CA VAL A 57 0.09 -18.71 -7.52
C VAL A 57 -1.34 -18.77 -7.00
N PHE A 58 -1.61 -18.16 -5.84
CA PHE A 58 -2.96 -18.10 -5.27
C PHE A 58 -3.95 -17.41 -6.21
N TRP A 59 -3.61 -16.23 -6.72
CA TRP A 59 -4.46 -15.47 -7.65
C TRP A 59 -4.80 -16.28 -8.91
N ASN A 60 -3.83 -17.04 -9.44
CA ASN A 60 -4.00 -17.87 -10.63
C ASN A 60 -4.57 -19.27 -10.34
N SER A 61 -4.83 -19.63 -9.07
CA SER A 61 -5.27 -20.98 -8.69
C SER A 61 -6.73 -21.29 -9.02
N ASN A 62 -7.58 -20.25 -9.14
CA ASN A 62 -9.00 -20.39 -9.46
C ASN A 62 -9.44 -19.24 -10.38
N LYS A 63 -10.23 -19.57 -11.41
CA LYS A 63 -10.76 -18.58 -12.35
C LYS A 63 -11.60 -17.51 -11.64
N GLU A 64 -12.33 -17.87 -10.58
CA GLU A 64 -13.15 -16.90 -9.84
C GLU A 64 -12.28 -15.86 -9.12
N TYR A 65 -11.08 -16.24 -8.67
CA TYR A 65 -10.09 -15.28 -8.15
C TYR A 65 -9.62 -14.30 -9.22
N LEU A 66 -9.47 -14.74 -10.48
CA LEU A 66 -9.13 -13.84 -11.59
C LEU A 66 -10.23 -12.81 -11.87
N GLU A 67 -11.48 -13.13 -11.56
CA GLU A 67 -12.62 -12.25 -11.76
C GLU A 67 -12.74 -11.22 -10.62
N ILE A 68 -12.53 -11.63 -9.36
CA ILE A 68 -12.71 -10.76 -8.19
C ILE A 68 -11.43 -10.03 -7.74
N ILE A 69 -10.24 -10.58 -7.99
CA ILE A 69 -8.97 -9.91 -7.66
C ILE A 69 -8.55 -9.05 -8.85
N GLN A 70 -8.39 -7.75 -8.61
CA GLN A 70 -7.93 -6.78 -9.58
C GLN A 70 -6.44 -6.92 -9.87
N GLY A 71 -5.65 -7.17 -8.83
CA GLY A 71 -4.22 -7.36 -8.94
C GLY A 71 -3.54 -7.38 -7.58
N ILE A 72 -2.22 -7.42 -7.63
CA ILE A 72 -1.31 -7.34 -6.49
C ILE A 72 -0.38 -6.17 -6.73
N GLN A 73 -0.19 -5.34 -5.70
CA GLN A 73 0.79 -4.25 -5.69
C GLN A 73 1.75 -4.43 -4.52
N LEU A 74 3.04 -4.25 -4.78
CA LEU A 74 4.11 -4.50 -3.84
C LEU A 74 4.77 -3.18 -3.45
N TYR A 75 5.02 -3.00 -2.15
CA TYR A 75 5.58 -1.78 -1.58
C TYR A 75 6.77 -2.12 -0.70
N ASP A 76 7.96 -1.93 -1.25
CA ASP A 76 9.19 -1.93 -0.48
C ASP A 76 9.20 -0.69 0.44
N VAL A 77 9.14 -0.89 1.76
CA VAL A 77 9.14 0.22 2.73
C VAL A 77 10.53 0.77 3.01
N ASP A 78 11.60 0.17 2.47
CA ASP A 78 12.91 0.81 2.43
C ASP A 78 12.92 2.02 1.47
N VAL A 79 11.89 2.13 0.61
CA VAL A 79 11.61 3.34 -0.18
C VAL A 79 10.81 4.33 0.66
N GLU A 80 11.38 5.51 0.93
CA GLU A 80 10.80 6.59 1.76
C GLU A 80 9.31 6.86 1.44
N SER A 81 8.96 7.01 0.15
CA SER A 81 7.57 7.28 -0.22
C SER A 81 6.58 6.15 0.11
N ASN A 82 7.04 4.91 0.26
CA ASN A 82 6.22 3.76 0.64
C ASN A 82 6.15 3.62 2.17
N GLN A 83 7.24 3.93 2.87
CA GLN A 83 7.24 4.10 4.32
C GLN A 83 6.22 5.17 4.74
N ASP A 84 6.26 6.34 4.10
CA ASP A 84 5.29 7.43 4.30
C ASP A 84 3.84 6.96 4.14
N LYS A 85 3.56 6.13 3.13
CA LYS A 85 2.23 5.52 2.92
C LYS A 85 1.87 4.57 4.06
N ALA A 86 2.79 3.67 4.43
CA ALA A 86 2.60 2.70 5.49
C ALA A 86 2.29 3.38 6.84
N GLU A 87 3.05 4.41 7.19
CA GLU A 87 2.85 5.22 8.40
C GLU A 87 1.49 5.93 8.39
N ALA A 88 1.11 6.56 7.27
CA ALA A 88 -0.16 7.29 7.14
C ALA A 88 -1.41 6.39 7.36
N ILE A 89 -1.32 5.10 7.05
CA ILE A 89 -2.39 4.10 7.30
C ILE A 89 -2.11 3.20 8.53
N GLY A 90 -1.08 3.54 9.32
CA GLY A 90 -0.73 2.90 10.59
C GLY A 90 -0.28 1.45 10.45
N ILE A 91 0.48 1.09 9.42
CA ILE A 91 1.17 -0.21 9.33
C ILE A 91 2.44 -0.12 10.15
N GLU A 92 2.54 -0.96 11.18
CA GLU A 92 3.66 -0.97 12.14
C GLU A 92 4.48 -2.29 12.08
N ASN A 93 3.96 -3.32 11.40
CA ASN A 93 4.60 -4.63 11.30
C ASN A 93 4.67 -5.05 9.83
N PHE A 94 5.78 -5.68 9.43
CA PHE A 94 6.01 -6.14 8.08
C PHE A 94 6.38 -7.64 8.06
N PRO A 95 5.99 -8.39 7.01
CA PRO A 95 5.13 -7.95 5.90
C PRO A 95 3.70 -7.66 6.35
N CYS A 96 3.00 -6.76 5.65
CA CYS A 96 1.58 -6.47 5.88
C CYS A 96 0.80 -6.48 4.57
N PHE A 97 -0.25 -7.28 4.54
CA PHE A 97 -1.24 -7.31 3.48
C PHE A 97 -2.38 -6.35 3.82
N ILE A 98 -2.75 -5.51 2.86
CA ILE A 98 -3.97 -4.71 2.85
C ILE A 98 -4.81 -5.17 1.67
N VAL A 99 -6.05 -5.58 1.93
CA VAL A 99 -7.03 -5.83 0.86
C VAL A 99 -7.98 -4.65 0.81
N MET A 100 -8.05 -4.02 -0.35
CA MET A 100 -8.91 -2.89 -0.64
C MET A 100 -10.12 -3.34 -1.45
N ASN A 101 -11.28 -2.79 -1.12
CA ASN A 101 -12.49 -2.87 -1.94
C ASN A 101 -13.06 -1.45 -2.02
N ASP A 102 -13.07 -0.88 -3.23
CA ASP A 102 -13.31 0.54 -3.43
C ASP A 102 -12.32 1.34 -2.56
N GLU A 103 -12.79 2.33 -1.80
CA GLU A 103 -11.96 3.16 -0.90
C GLU A 103 -11.73 2.53 0.49
N LYS A 104 -12.15 1.27 0.72
CA LYS A 104 -12.16 0.66 2.06
C LYS A 104 -11.13 -0.46 2.21
N ILE A 105 -10.37 -0.39 3.30
CA ILE A 105 -9.61 -1.53 3.81
C ILE A 105 -10.61 -2.55 4.36
N VAL A 106 -10.71 -3.71 3.72
CA VAL A 106 -11.57 -4.83 4.15
C VAL A 106 -10.80 -5.93 4.88
N LEU A 107 -9.48 -5.99 4.69
CA LEU A 107 -8.58 -6.86 5.45
C LEU A 107 -7.24 -6.14 5.65
N LYS A 108 -6.68 -6.27 6.86
CA LYS A 108 -5.31 -5.87 7.20
C LYS A 108 -4.71 -6.95 8.08
N THR A 109 -3.65 -7.60 7.62
CA THR A 109 -3.05 -8.77 8.29
C THR A 109 -1.57 -8.90 7.95
N THR A 110 -0.82 -9.65 8.76
CA THR A 110 0.56 -10.08 8.45
C THR A 110 0.59 -11.48 7.84
N GLU A 111 -0.54 -12.18 7.80
CA GLU A 111 -0.62 -13.59 7.45
C GLU A 111 -1.24 -13.79 6.06
N LEU A 112 -0.48 -14.38 5.13
CA LEU A 112 -1.01 -14.73 3.81
C LEU A 112 -2.22 -15.68 3.89
N SER A 113 -2.22 -16.59 4.87
CA SER A 113 -3.33 -17.54 5.06
C SER A 113 -4.66 -16.85 5.36
N GLU A 114 -4.65 -15.68 6.01
CA GLU A 114 -5.87 -14.89 6.25
C GLU A 114 -6.36 -14.21 4.97
N VAL A 115 -5.45 -13.75 4.10
CA VAL A 115 -5.80 -13.24 2.77
C VAL A 115 -6.48 -14.34 1.95
N GLN A 116 -5.89 -15.54 1.92
CA GLN A 116 -6.45 -16.69 1.22
C GLN A 116 -7.82 -17.09 1.78
N ALA A 117 -7.95 -17.15 3.11
CA ALA A 117 -9.21 -17.48 3.78
C ALA A 117 -10.29 -16.42 3.54
N PHE A 118 -9.93 -15.14 3.45
CA PHE A 118 -10.86 -14.07 3.10
C PHE A 118 -11.46 -14.29 1.71
N PHE A 119 -10.63 -14.49 0.69
CA PHE A 119 -11.12 -14.72 -0.67
C PHE A 119 -11.86 -16.04 -0.84
N ALA A 120 -11.45 -17.10 -0.12
CA ALA A 120 -12.15 -18.38 -0.12
C ALA A 120 -13.61 -18.28 0.39
N GLN A 121 -13.94 -17.26 1.20
CA GLN A 121 -15.32 -17.01 1.65
C GLN A 121 -16.17 -16.24 0.64
N LEU A 122 -15.54 -15.60 -0.35
CA LEU A 122 -16.21 -14.80 -1.38
C LEU A 122 -16.60 -15.62 -2.62
N ILE A 123 -15.99 -16.78 -2.78
CA ILE A 123 -16.25 -17.70 -3.88
C ILE A 123 -17.24 -18.80 -3.46
N PRO A 124 -18.21 -19.16 -4.32
CA PRO A 124 -19.27 -20.14 -4.03
C PRO A 124 -18.80 -21.61 -3.94
#